data_AF-A0A2V6KP37-F1
#
_entry.id   AF-A0A2V6KP37-F1
#
_cell.length_a   1.000
_cell.length_b   1.000
_cell.length_c   1.000
_cell.angle_alpha   90.00
_cell.angle_beta   90.00
_cell.angle_gamma   90.00
#
_symmetry.space_group_name_H-M   'P 1'
#
loop_
_entity.id
_entity.type
_entity.pdbx_description
1 polymer ?
#
loop_
_entity_poly.entity_id
_entity_poly.type
_entity_poly.pdbx_seq_one_letter_code
_entity_poly.pdbx_strand_id
1 'polypeptide(L)'
;MKEKVRSTILIGEMAESVSRSWAGTVKSEIASSLADAVGRAHATAKPGEIVLFSPGTSSFDMFKSYADRGDQFRALVRALPENS
;
A
#
# COMPACT_ATOMS: atom_id res chain seq x y z
N MET A 1 6.38 15.17 4.31
CA MET A 1 5.44 14.03 4.43
C MET A 1 4.19 14.35 5.24
N LYS A 2 4.27 15.17 6.30
CA LYS A 2 3.15 15.50 7.22
C LYS A 2 1.91 16.18 6.59
N GLU A 3 1.99 16.74 5.39
CA GLU A 3 0.88 17.54 4.84
C GLU A 3 0.20 16.95 3.58
N LYS A 4 0.64 15.79 3.06
CA LYS A 4 0.09 15.24 1.80
C LYS A 4 -0.30 13.77 1.84
N VAL A 5 -0.07 13.06 2.94
CA VAL A 5 -0.37 11.63 3.06
C VAL A 5 -1.36 11.43 4.20
N ARG A 6 -2.57 10.98 3.85
CA ARG A 6 -3.66 10.77 4.81
C ARG A 6 -3.44 9.51 5.65
N SER A 7 -2.98 8.44 5.01
CA SER A 7 -2.68 7.15 5.65
C SER A 7 -1.69 6.37 4.79
N THR A 8 -0.98 5.43 5.40
CA THR A 8 -0.05 4.53 4.73
C THR A 8 -0.40 3.09 5.08
N ILE A 9 -0.40 2.22 4.07
CA ILE A 9 -0.55 0.78 4.26
C ILE A 9 0.77 0.14 3.89
N LEU A 10 1.34 -0.58 4.85
CA LEU A 10 2.68 -1.16 4.78
C LEU A 10 2.55 -2.68 4.68
N ILE A 11 3.34 -3.30 3.82
CA ILE A 11 3.38 -4.75 3.63
C ILE A 11 4.82 -5.27 3.66
N GLY A 12 4.96 -6.54 4.02
CA GLY A 12 6.25 -7.23 4.03
C GLY A 12 7.06 -7.04 5.30
N GLU A 13 8.28 -7.56 5.26
CA GLU A 13 9.19 -7.72 6.41
C GLU A 13 9.52 -6.39 7.11
N MET A 14 9.63 -5.33 6.32
CA MET A 14 10.00 -4.01 6.80
C MET A 14 8.80 -3.19 7.30
N ALA A 15 7.56 -3.68 7.13
CA ALA A 15 6.36 -2.92 7.45
C ALA A 15 6.34 -2.46 8.91
N GLU A 16 6.72 -3.31 9.85
CA GLU A 16 6.80 -2.94 11.25
C GLU A 16 7.88 -1.89 11.54
N SER A 17 9.06 -2.03 10.93
CA SER A 17 10.17 -1.11 11.13
C SER A 17 9.79 0.30 10.64
N VAL A 18 9.21 0.37 9.43
CA VAL A 18 8.72 1.63 8.83
C VAL A 18 7.57 2.21 9.66
N SER A 19 6.62 1.38 10.10
CA SER A 19 5.51 1.79 10.95
C SER A 19 6.01 2.42 12.25
N ARG A 20 7.00 1.81 12.91
CA ARG A 20 7.64 2.34 14.12
C ARG A 20 8.36 3.67 13.83
N SER A 21 9.08 3.79 12.72
CA SER A 21 9.75 5.04 12.34
C SER A 21 8.76 6.18 12.02
N TRP A 22 7.56 5.86 11.55
CA TRP A 22 6.53 6.85 11.21
C TRP A 22 5.47 7.05 12.30
N ALA A 23 5.61 6.34 13.42
CA ALA A 23 4.73 6.47 14.57
C ALA A 23 4.65 7.96 15.02
N GLY A 24 3.43 8.46 15.18
CA GLY A 24 3.16 9.86 15.52
C GLY A 24 3.27 10.86 14.37
N THR A 25 3.57 10.42 13.14
CA THR A 25 3.67 11.30 11.95
C THR A 25 2.60 10.99 10.89
N VAL A 26 2.36 9.72 10.57
CA VAL A 26 1.30 9.30 9.62
C VAL A 26 0.62 8.05 10.18
N LYS A 27 -0.72 7.97 10.04
CA LYS A 27 -1.46 6.75 10.38
C LYS A 27 -0.99 5.61 9.46
N SER A 28 -0.37 4.61 10.07
CA SER A 28 0.18 3.46 9.37
C SER A 28 -0.59 2.20 9.74
N GLU A 29 -1.02 1.45 8.74
CA GLU A 29 -1.62 0.13 8.89
C GLU A 29 -0.68 -0.92 8.29
N ILE A 30 -0.62 -2.09 8.93
CA ILE A 30 0.16 -3.22 8.41
C ILE A 30 -0.82 -4.20 7.78
N ALA A 31 -0.59 -4.51 6.50
CA ALA A 31 -1.35 -5.49 5.76
C ALA A 31 -0.54 -6.78 5.58
N SER A 32 -1.24 -7.91 5.52
CA SER A 32 -0.61 -9.25 5.45
C SER A 32 -0.24 -9.66 4.02
N SER A 33 -0.83 -9.03 3.02
CA SER A 33 -0.60 -9.32 1.60
C SER A 33 -0.90 -8.10 0.72
N LEU A 34 -0.49 -8.14 -0.55
CA LEU A 34 -0.84 -7.08 -1.52
C LEU A 34 -2.36 -6.96 -1.70
N ALA A 35 -3.09 -8.08 -1.73
CA ALA A 35 -4.54 -8.09 -1.83
C ALA A 35 -5.20 -7.42 -0.61
N ASP A 36 -4.74 -7.76 0.60
CA ASP A 36 -5.20 -7.13 1.83
C ASP A 36 -4.88 -5.62 1.83
N ALA A 37 -3.69 -5.23 1.35
CA ALA A 37 -3.31 -3.82 1.25
C ALA A 37 -4.18 -3.04 0.27
N VAL A 38 -4.47 -3.59 -0.91
CA VAL A 38 -5.36 -2.98 -1.90
C VAL A 38 -6.78 -2.86 -1.35
N GLY A 39 -7.30 -3.90 -0.71
CA GLY A 39 -8.64 -3.89 -0.10
C GLY A 39 -8.77 -2.83 1.00
N ARG A 40 -7.78 -2.72 1.89
CA ARG A 40 -7.73 -1.67 2.92
C ARG A 40 -7.60 -0.28 2.32
N ALA A 41 -6.78 -0.13 1.27
CA ALA A 41 -6.64 1.15 0.59
C ALA A 41 -7.96 1.61 -0.01
N HIS A 42 -8.69 0.68 -0.65
CA HIS A 42 -10.01 0.94 -1.21
C HIS A 42 -11.05 1.29 -0.14
N ALA A 43 -11.07 0.57 0.98
CA ALA A 43 -12.02 0.82 2.07
C ALA A 43 -11.77 2.17 2.79
N THR A 44 -10.50 2.61 2.86
CA THR A 44 -10.12 3.84 3.55
C THR A 44 -10.13 5.08 2.64
N ALA A 45 -9.89 4.89 1.34
CA ALA A 45 -9.92 5.96 0.35
C ALA A 45 -11.35 6.49 0.15
N LYS A 46 -11.49 7.81 0.04
CA LYS A 46 -12.74 8.47 -0.30
C LYS A 46 -12.81 8.75 -1.81
N PRO A 47 -14.02 8.91 -2.38
CA PRO A 47 -14.17 9.41 -3.74
C PRO A 47 -13.34 10.69 -3.98
N GLY A 48 -12.55 10.70 -5.05
CA GLY A 48 -11.65 11.82 -5.39
C GLY A 48 -10.26 11.77 -4.74
N GLU A 49 -9.97 10.81 -3.85
CA GLU A 49 -8.63 10.59 -3.31
C GLU A 49 -7.80 9.66 -4.21
N ILE A 50 -6.46 9.83 -4.15
CA ILE A 50 -5.52 9.04 -4.93
C ILE A 50 -4.90 7.97 -4.04
N VAL A 51 -5.02 6.71 -4.45
CA VAL A 51 -4.26 5.60 -3.88
C VAL A 51 -2.99 5.42 -4.70
N LEU A 52 -1.83 5.68 -4.09
CA LEU A 52 -0.52 5.51 -4.72
C LEU A 52 0.15 4.22 -4.21
N PHE A 53 0.41 3.29 -5.12
CA PHE A 53 1.27 2.16 -4.84
C PHE A 53 2.73 2.53 -5.12
N SER A 54 3.50 2.77 -4.05
CA SER A 54 4.93 3.08 -4.12
C SER A 54 5.73 2.02 -3.37
N PRO A 55 6.13 0.92 -4.03
CA PRO A 55 7.08 -0.02 -3.44
C PRO A 55 8.42 0.70 -3.26
N GLY A 56 8.63 1.20 -2.03
CA GLY A 56 9.92 1.76 -1.62
C GLY A 56 10.98 0.66 -1.67
N THR A 57 12.18 1.07 -2.10
CA THR A 57 13.44 0.32 -2.21
C THR A 57 13.50 -0.74 -3.32
N SER A 58 14.50 -0.58 -4.20
CA SER A 58 14.86 -1.49 -5.29
C SER A 58 15.58 -2.75 -4.79
N SER A 59 15.44 -3.09 -3.52
CA SER A 59 16.19 -4.14 -2.83
C SER A 59 15.24 -4.91 -1.92
N PHE A 60 14.34 -5.64 -2.57
CA PHE A 60 13.72 -6.84 -2.02
C PHE A 60 14.13 -7.96 -2.94
N ASP A 61 15.27 -8.57 -2.59
CA ASP A 61 16.02 -9.58 -3.35
C ASP A 61 15.29 -10.95 -3.46
N MET A 62 13.95 -10.95 -3.42
CA MET A 62 13.14 -12.18 -3.36
C MET A 62 11.86 -12.18 -4.22
N PHE A 63 11.62 -11.17 -5.07
CA PHE A 63 10.50 -11.21 -6.04
C PHE A 63 11.01 -11.08 -7.48
N LYS A 64 10.66 -12.07 -8.31
CA LYS A 64 11.16 -12.32 -9.67
C LYS A 64 11.02 -11.17 -10.66
N SER A 65 10.22 -10.13 -10.41
CA SER A 65 10.31 -8.84 -11.10
C SER A 65 9.41 -7.78 -10.48
N TYR A 66 9.87 -6.53 -10.48
CA TYR A 66 9.08 -5.34 -10.14
C TYR A 66 7.78 -5.24 -10.96
N ALA A 67 7.83 -5.69 -12.22
CA ALA A 67 6.70 -5.72 -13.15
C ALA A 67 5.55 -6.60 -12.65
N ASP A 68 5.85 -7.80 -12.13
CA ASP A 68 4.84 -8.74 -11.67
C ASP A 68 4.00 -8.19 -10.51
N ARG A 69 4.64 -7.46 -9.58
CA ARG A 69 3.93 -6.78 -8.49
C ARG A 69 3.03 -5.66 -8.99
N GLY A 70 3.49 -4.92 -10.00
CA GLY A 70 2.68 -3.90 -10.66
C GLY A 70 1.46 -4.49 -11.36
N ASP A 71 1.63 -5.63 -12.03
CA ASP A 71 0.55 -6.32 -12.73
C ASP A 71 -0.44 -6.95 -11.74
N GLN A 72 0.03 -7.56 -10.65
CA GLN A 72 -0.83 -8.04 -9.57
C GLN A 72 -1.61 -6.89 -8.91
N PHE A 73 -0.97 -5.75 -8.63
CA PHE A 73 -1.64 -4.57 -8.10
C PHE A 73 -2.76 -4.09 -9.05
N ARG A 74 -2.47 -3.98 -10.35
CA ARG A 74 -3.46 -3.59 -11.36
C ARG A 74 -4.61 -4.58 -11.45
N ALA A 75 -4.32 -5.88 -11.41
CA ALA A 75 -5.34 -6.92 -11.43
C ALA A 75 -6.26 -6.83 -10.22
N LEU A 76 -5.69 -6.65 -9.02
CA LEU A 76 -6.44 -6.48 -7.78
C LEU A 76 -7.31 -5.22 -7.80
N VAL A 77 -6.77 -4.09 -8.26
CA VAL A 77 -7.53 -2.82 -8.38
C VAL A 77 -8.70 -2.99 -9.35
N ARG A 78 -8.51 -3.68 -10.48
CA ARG A 78 -9.60 -3.96 -11.44
C ARG A 78 -10.65 -4.93 -10.91
N ALA A 79 -10.31 -5.74 -9.92
CA ALA A 79 -11.21 -6.68 -9.27
C ALA A 79 -11.98 -6.06 -8.09
N LEU A 80 -11.68 -4.82 -7.70
CA LEU A 80 -12.42 -4.13 -6.66
C LEU A 80 -13.84 -3.79 -7.15
N PRO A 81 -14.86 -3.92 -6.28
CA PRO A 81 -16.20 -3.46 -6.61
C PRO A 81 -16.22 -1.94 -6.77
N GLU A 82 -17.01 -1.42 -7.71
CA GLU A 82 -17.25 0.02 -7.79
C GLU A 82 -17.92 0.48 -6.49
N ASN A 83 -17.27 1.38 -5.76
CA ASN A 83 -17.89 2.08 -4.64
C ASN A 83 -19.04 2.92 -5.20
N SER A 84 -20.28 2.45 -4.98
CA SER A 84 -21.52 3.19 -5.25
C SER A 84 -21.71 4.37 -4.29
#